data_AF-A0A926NZF6-F1
#
_entry.id   AF-A0A926NZF6-F1
#
_cell.length_a   1.000
_cell.length_b   1.000
_cell.length_c   1.000
_cell.angle_alpha   90.00
_cell.angle_beta   90.00
_cell.angle_gamma   90.00
#
_symmetry.space_group_name_H-M   'P 1'
#
loop_
_entity.id
_entity.type
_entity.pdbx_description
1 polymer ?
#
loop_
_entity_poly.entity_id
_entity_poly.type
_entity_poly.pdbx_seq_one_letter_code
_entity_poly.pdbx_strand_id
1 'polypeptide(L)'
;MRNTLAPLVTLDGLTDPTLPAVIGIPRIRAEMQKSAWLEWLESHSRFRFEIPGGKFTAYKSAKGYWTAQRRVHGKLRHEYLGSTQALTYDVLNQIAKKMNMGDCAYWREKHPDPRSEQKSVVESHIGNYETASEVVLQTTAKLLEMNRQVTELTNHCTYLENENNRLKRLQQECSQATVAKLNEKYAKALEEIQQWKESSESYQRQAARLKAELDETLGNQEKEELVRQILKTEAEVNLVKDELGYFRNKFGSQ
;
A
#
# COMPACT_ATOMS: atom_id res chain seq x y z
N MET A 1 4.50 -37.16 -1.59
CA MET A 1 3.27 -36.34 -1.62
C MET A 1 3.56 -35.05 -0.85
N ARG A 2 3.86 -33.95 -1.55
CA ARG A 2 4.19 -32.68 -0.89
C ARG A 2 2.88 -32.00 -0.47
N ASN A 3 2.67 -31.87 0.84
CA ASN A 3 1.61 -31.06 1.42
C ASN A 3 1.99 -29.58 1.21
N THR A 4 1.68 -29.04 0.04
CA THR A 4 1.77 -27.60 -0.21
C THR A 4 0.61 -26.95 0.54
N LEU A 5 0.90 -26.32 1.67
CA LEU A 5 -0.07 -25.50 2.39
C LEU A 5 -0.66 -24.47 1.41
N ALA A 6 -1.98 -24.46 1.30
CA ALA A 6 -2.70 -23.56 0.41
C ALA A 6 -2.33 -22.10 0.72
N PRO A 7 -2.06 -21.25 -0.28
CA PRO A 7 -1.80 -19.84 -0.04
C PRO A 7 -3.01 -19.23 0.67
N LEU A 8 -2.74 -18.68 1.84
CA LEU A 8 -3.68 -17.92 2.64
C LEU A 8 -3.97 -16.62 1.89
N VAL A 9 -5.04 -16.55 1.12
CA VAL A 9 -5.54 -15.25 0.64
C VAL A 9 -6.33 -14.61 1.78
N THR A 10 -5.58 -14.04 2.71
CA THR A 10 -5.99 -12.88 3.49
C THR A 10 -5.81 -11.66 2.58
N LEU A 11 -6.84 -10.82 2.43
CA LEU A 11 -6.75 -9.56 1.71
C LEU A 11 -5.95 -8.47 2.47
N ASP A 12 -5.14 -8.89 3.45
CA ASP A 12 -4.05 -8.16 4.11
C ASP A 12 -2.65 -8.77 3.81
N GLY A 13 -2.54 -9.73 2.89
CA GLY A 13 -1.33 -10.54 2.73
C GLY A 13 -1.04 -10.97 1.29
N LEU A 14 -1.14 -10.06 0.32
CA LEU A 14 -0.46 -10.20 -0.97
C LEU A 14 0.99 -9.69 -0.82
N THR A 15 1.81 -10.39 -0.03
CA THR A 15 3.25 -10.13 0.09
C THR A 15 4.03 -11.12 -0.79
N ASP A 16 3.66 -11.20 -2.07
CA ASP A 16 4.61 -11.62 -3.08
C ASP A 16 5.33 -10.34 -3.56
N PRO A 17 6.65 -10.19 -3.35
CA PRO A 17 7.40 -9.02 -3.78
C PRO A 17 7.44 -8.84 -5.31
N THR A 18 6.92 -9.80 -6.09
CA THR A 18 6.82 -9.70 -7.54
C THR A 18 5.48 -9.14 -8.05
N LEU A 19 4.48 -8.98 -7.16
CA LEU A 19 3.20 -8.37 -7.50
C LEU A 19 3.11 -6.92 -7.00
N PRO A 20 2.56 -5.98 -7.82
CA PRO A 20 2.54 -4.57 -7.48
C PRO A 20 1.69 -4.28 -6.22
N ALA A 21 2.21 -3.35 -5.41
CA ALA A 21 1.77 -3.00 -4.06
C ALA A 21 0.26 -2.82 -3.86
N VAL A 22 -0.21 -3.31 -2.71
CA VAL A 22 -1.54 -3.22 -2.08
C VAL A 22 -2.49 -2.21 -2.73
N ILE A 23 -3.51 -2.76 -3.35
CA ILE A 23 -4.41 -2.07 -4.23
C ILE A 23 -5.74 -1.92 -3.52
N GLY A 24 -6.20 -0.69 -3.28
CA GLY A 24 -7.48 -0.44 -2.63
C GLY A 24 -8.65 -1.16 -3.32
N ILE A 25 -9.73 -1.42 -2.57
CA ILE A 25 -10.95 -2.13 -3.00
C ILE A 25 -11.46 -1.73 -4.41
N PRO A 26 -11.42 -0.45 -4.86
CA PRO A 26 -11.83 -0.07 -6.21
C PRO A 26 -10.91 -0.61 -7.32
N ARG A 27 -9.60 -0.71 -7.06
CA ARG A 27 -8.61 -1.12 -8.06
C ARG A 27 -8.43 -2.65 -8.10
N ILE A 28 -8.75 -3.37 -7.02
CA ILE A 28 -8.91 -4.85 -7.04
C ILE A 28 -10.05 -5.25 -7.99
N ARG A 29 -11.17 -4.54 -7.96
CA ARG A 29 -12.30 -4.80 -8.89
C ARG A 29 -11.86 -4.68 -10.36
N ALA A 30 -11.03 -3.68 -10.67
CA ALA A 30 -10.51 -3.46 -12.02
C ALA A 30 -9.44 -4.47 -12.44
N GLU A 31 -8.63 -4.98 -11.50
CA GLU A 31 -7.55 -5.93 -11.81
C GLU A 31 -8.00 -7.39 -11.85
N MET A 32 -9.05 -7.77 -11.13
CA MET A 32 -9.68 -9.10 -11.28
C MET A 32 -10.38 -9.28 -12.64
N GLN A 33 -10.54 -8.20 -13.41
CA GLN A 33 -11.04 -8.24 -14.79
C GLN A 33 -9.91 -8.22 -15.83
N LYS A 34 -8.62 -8.19 -15.42
CA LYS A 34 -7.46 -8.22 -16.33
C LYS A 34 -6.91 -9.63 -16.52
N SER A 35 -6.10 -9.80 -17.57
CA SER A 35 -5.45 -11.06 -17.96
C SER A 35 -4.69 -11.75 -16.82
N ALA A 36 -3.98 -10.99 -15.97
CA ALA A 36 -3.16 -11.55 -14.89
C ALA A 36 -3.95 -12.39 -13.86
N TRP A 37 -5.19 -12.01 -13.54
CA TRP A 37 -6.04 -12.80 -12.63
C TRP A 37 -6.48 -14.11 -13.26
N LEU A 38 -6.87 -14.08 -14.54
CA LEU A 38 -7.27 -15.27 -15.28
C LEU A 38 -6.08 -16.21 -15.50
N GLU A 39 -4.91 -15.69 -15.86
CA GLU A 39 -3.65 -16.45 -15.98
C GLU A 39 -3.26 -17.13 -14.66
N TRP A 40 -3.43 -16.42 -13.53
CA TRP A 40 -3.20 -17.00 -12.21
C TRP A 40 -4.18 -18.15 -11.91
N LEU A 41 -5.47 -17.98 -12.21
CA LEU A 41 -6.48 -19.04 -12.04
C LEU A 41 -6.28 -20.24 -12.98
N GLU A 42 -5.53 -20.09 -14.08
CA GLU A 42 -5.17 -21.23 -14.91
C GLU A 42 -4.10 -22.11 -14.29
N SER A 43 -3.13 -21.52 -13.59
CA SER A 43 -2.06 -22.24 -12.89
C SER A 43 -2.43 -22.74 -11.49
N HIS A 44 -3.53 -22.25 -10.90
CA HIS A 44 -3.93 -22.59 -9.53
C HIS A 44 -5.26 -23.35 -9.47
N SER A 45 -5.36 -24.30 -8.53
CA SER A 45 -6.56 -25.13 -8.33
C SER A 45 -7.35 -24.80 -7.06
N ARG A 46 -6.86 -23.86 -6.23
CA ARG A 46 -7.47 -23.49 -4.95
C ARG A 46 -7.08 -22.08 -4.53
N PHE A 47 -8.03 -21.34 -3.97
CA PHE A 47 -7.76 -20.04 -3.33
C PHE A 47 -8.74 -19.74 -2.20
N ARG A 48 -8.42 -18.76 -1.35
CA ARG A 48 -9.34 -18.26 -0.31
C ARG A 48 -9.88 -16.89 -0.73
N PHE A 49 -11.10 -16.56 -0.34
CA PHE A 49 -11.67 -15.24 -0.59
C PHE A 49 -12.26 -14.72 0.73
N GLU A 50 -11.93 -13.49 1.11
CA GLU A 50 -12.30 -12.89 2.38
C GLU A 50 -12.59 -11.40 2.21
N ILE A 51 -13.77 -10.98 2.64
CA ILE A 51 -14.25 -9.60 2.66
C ILE A 51 -14.98 -9.36 4.00
N PRO A 52 -15.23 -8.10 4.41
CA PRO A 52 -16.00 -7.82 5.62
C PRO A 52 -17.37 -8.51 5.67
N GLY A 53 -17.97 -8.80 4.51
CA GLY A 53 -19.26 -9.48 4.37
C GLY A 53 -19.23 -11.02 4.39
N GLY A 54 -18.05 -11.66 4.40
CA GLY A 54 -17.96 -13.13 4.39
C GLY A 54 -16.64 -13.67 3.83
N LYS A 55 -16.45 -14.99 4.00
CA LYS A 55 -15.27 -15.71 3.50
C LYS A 55 -15.59 -17.12 3.04
N PHE A 56 -14.80 -17.65 2.11
CA PHE A 56 -14.87 -19.06 1.68
C PHE A 56 -13.56 -19.53 1.06
N THR A 57 -13.43 -20.83 0.81
CA THR A 57 -12.34 -21.42 0.01
C THR A 57 -12.90 -21.91 -1.32
N ALA A 58 -12.30 -21.49 -2.42
CA ALA A 58 -12.63 -21.93 -3.77
C ALA A 58 -11.73 -23.07 -4.23
N TYR A 59 -12.29 -24.00 -5.00
CA TYR A 59 -11.60 -25.17 -5.56
C TYR A 59 -11.96 -25.35 -7.04
N LYS A 60 -10.96 -25.57 -7.89
CA LYS A 60 -11.11 -25.93 -9.31
C LYS A 60 -11.30 -27.44 -9.42
N SER A 61 -12.36 -27.84 -10.10
CA SER A 61 -12.62 -29.25 -10.42
C SER A 61 -11.73 -29.72 -11.58
N ALA A 62 -11.62 -31.03 -11.75
CA ALA A 62 -10.96 -31.63 -12.91
C ALA A 62 -11.63 -31.24 -14.25
N LYS A 63 -12.91 -30.84 -14.22
CA LYS A 63 -13.67 -30.37 -15.38
C LYS A 63 -13.52 -28.86 -15.63
N GLY A 64 -12.65 -28.16 -14.89
CA GLY A 64 -12.33 -26.75 -15.09
C GLY A 64 -13.30 -25.73 -14.46
N TYR A 65 -14.37 -26.18 -13.79
CA TYR A 65 -15.26 -25.29 -13.04
C TYR A 65 -14.85 -25.12 -11.59
N TRP A 66 -15.24 -24.01 -10.99
CA TRP A 66 -14.92 -23.63 -9.62
C TRP A 66 -16.11 -23.82 -8.68
N THR A 67 -15.81 -24.19 -7.43
CA THR A 67 -16.79 -24.31 -6.35
C THR A 67 -16.26 -23.65 -5.08
N ALA A 68 -17.13 -22.91 -4.39
CA ALA A 68 -16.86 -22.33 -3.08
C ALA A 68 -17.30 -23.31 -1.98
N GLN A 69 -16.52 -23.39 -0.91
CA GLN A 69 -16.85 -24.16 0.28
C GLN A 69 -16.59 -23.37 1.56
N ARG A 70 -17.47 -23.54 2.55
CA ARG A 70 -17.31 -22.97 3.89
C ARG A 70 -18.00 -23.84 4.93
N ARG A 71 -17.39 -24.00 6.11
CA ARG A 71 -18.08 -24.56 7.29
C ARG A 71 -18.65 -23.44 8.15
N VAL A 72 -19.94 -23.52 8.48
CA VAL A 72 -20.66 -22.57 9.35
C VAL A 72 -21.52 -23.39 10.31
N HIS A 73 -21.38 -23.16 11.62
CA HIS A 73 -22.05 -23.92 12.67
C HIS A 73 -21.99 -25.46 12.49
N GLY A 74 -20.80 -25.97 12.12
CA GLY A 74 -20.57 -27.40 11.89
C GLY A 74 -21.10 -27.94 10.55
N LYS A 75 -21.91 -27.18 9.81
CA LYS A 75 -22.46 -27.58 8.50
C LYS A 75 -21.57 -27.10 7.36
N LEU A 76 -21.36 -27.98 6.37
CA LEU A 76 -20.58 -27.67 5.18
C LEU A 76 -21.51 -27.09 4.10
N ARG A 77 -21.18 -25.88 3.62
CA ARG A 77 -21.89 -25.17 2.56
C ARG A 77 -21.07 -25.20 1.28
N HIS A 78 -21.75 -25.32 0.15
CA HIS A 78 -21.16 -25.41 -1.18
C HIS A 78 -21.94 -24.56 -2.18
N GLU A 79 -21.25 -23.76 -2.96
CA GLU A 79 -21.82 -22.99 -4.07
C GLU A 79 -20.97 -23.16 -5.33
N TYR A 80 -21.64 -23.22 -6.47
CA TYR A 80 -20.99 -23.25 -7.77
C TYR A 80 -20.56 -21.83 -8.16
N LEU A 81 -19.30 -21.66 -8.57
CA LEU A 81 -18.74 -20.36 -8.95
C LEU A 81 -18.68 -20.14 -10.46
N GLY A 82 -18.82 -21.20 -11.28
CA GLY A 82 -18.71 -21.12 -12.73
C GLY A 82 -17.33 -21.51 -13.28
N SER A 83 -17.09 -21.16 -14.55
CA SER A 83 -15.79 -21.32 -15.22
C SER A 83 -14.78 -20.26 -14.76
N THR A 84 -13.50 -20.42 -15.12
CA THR A 84 -12.46 -19.42 -14.84
C THR A 84 -12.86 -18.01 -15.32
N GLN A 85 -13.48 -17.91 -16.50
CA GLN A 85 -13.89 -16.63 -17.09
C GLN A 85 -15.10 -16.00 -16.37
N ALA A 86 -15.91 -16.79 -15.67
CA ALA A 86 -17.07 -16.30 -14.92
C ALA A 86 -16.71 -15.80 -13.51
N LEU A 87 -15.47 -16.04 -13.04
CA LEU A 87 -14.99 -15.63 -11.72
C LEU A 87 -14.66 -14.14 -11.67
N THR A 88 -15.70 -13.30 -11.67
CA THR A 88 -15.58 -11.86 -11.43
C THR A 88 -15.64 -11.55 -9.93
N TYR A 89 -15.12 -10.38 -9.54
CA TYR A 89 -15.22 -9.89 -8.17
C TYR A 89 -16.68 -9.87 -7.66
N ASP A 90 -17.63 -9.49 -8.50
CA ASP A 90 -19.04 -9.39 -8.11
C ASP A 90 -19.65 -10.77 -7.81
N VAL A 91 -19.31 -11.80 -8.59
CA VAL A 91 -19.71 -13.20 -8.31
C VAL A 91 -19.11 -13.66 -6.98
N LEU A 92 -17.80 -13.43 -6.77
CA LEU A 92 -17.15 -13.81 -5.51
C LEU A 92 -17.75 -13.09 -4.30
N ASN A 93 -18.04 -11.80 -4.42
CA ASN A 93 -18.66 -10.99 -3.36
C ASN A 93 -20.08 -11.47 -3.03
N GLN A 94 -20.90 -11.73 -4.05
CA GLN A 94 -22.25 -12.28 -3.86
C GLN A 94 -22.21 -13.63 -3.14
N ILE A 95 -21.32 -14.53 -3.58
CA ILE A 95 -21.17 -15.85 -2.96
C ILE A 95 -20.59 -15.74 -1.54
N ALA A 96 -19.67 -14.81 -1.27
CA ALA A 96 -19.16 -14.56 0.08
C ALA A 96 -20.27 -14.16 1.05
N LYS A 97 -21.15 -13.25 0.62
CA LYS A 97 -22.33 -12.82 1.39
C LYS A 97 -23.30 -13.98 1.60
N LYS A 98 -23.62 -14.75 0.56
CA LYS A 98 -24.47 -15.94 0.63
C LYS A 98 -23.93 -16.98 1.61
N MET A 99 -22.63 -17.27 1.52
CA MET A 99 -21.94 -18.20 2.42
C MET A 99 -21.92 -17.73 3.87
N ASN A 100 -22.17 -16.44 4.15
CA ASN A 100 -22.20 -15.85 5.49
C ASN A 100 -23.59 -15.73 6.10
N MET A 101 -24.66 -16.05 5.36
CA MET A 101 -26.04 -16.00 5.86
C MET A 101 -26.26 -16.95 7.06
N GLY A 102 -27.29 -16.71 7.86
CA GLY A 102 -27.74 -17.68 8.87
C GLY A 102 -28.20 -18.99 8.22
N ASP A 103 -28.12 -20.11 8.95
CA ASP A 103 -28.47 -21.44 8.43
C ASP A 103 -29.85 -21.48 7.76
N CYS A 104 -30.88 -20.93 8.41
CA CYS A 104 -32.24 -20.92 7.88
C CYS A 104 -32.34 -20.14 6.55
N ALA A 105 -31.66 -19.00 6.44
CA ALA A 105 -31.66 -18.19 5.23
C ALA A 105 -30.92 -18.89 4.08
N TYR A 106 -29.73 -19.46 4.37
CA TYR A 106 -28.93 -20.18 3.37
C TYR A 106 -29.70 -21.37 2.78
N TRP A 107 -30.31 -22.21 3.63
CA TRP A 107 -31.03 -23.40 3.15
C TRP A 107 -32.35 -23.07 2.47
N ARG A 108 -33.03 -22.00 2.88
CA ARG A 108 -34.24 -21.50 2.19
C ARG A 108 -33.93 -21.00 0.79
N GLU A 109 -32.82 -20.28 0.61
CA GLU A 109 -32.39 -19.82 -0.71
C GLU A 109 -31.96 -21.00 -1.61
N LYS A 110 -31.29 -22.00 -1.03
CA LYS A 110 -30.79 -23.17 -1.78
C LYS A 110 -31.88 -24.17 -2.16
N HIS A 111 -32.89 -24.30 -1.31
CA HIS A 111 -34.03 -25.17 -1.49
C HIS A 111 -35.30 -24.35 -1.26
N PRO A 112 -35.70 -23.53 -2.25
CA PRO A 112 -36.99 -22.84 -2.16
C PRO A 112 -38.07 -23.92 -1.99
N ASP A 113 -38.87 -23.80 -0.94
CA ASP A 113 -39.99 -24.70 -0.71
C ASP A 113 -40.95 -24.56 -1.90
N PRO A 114 -41.21 -25.61 -2.69
CA PRO A 114 -42.10 -25.51 -3.84
C PRO A 114 -43.53 -25.07 -3.45
N ARG A 115 -43.90 -25.13 -2.16
CA ARG A 115 -45.20 -24.64 -1.66
C ARG A 115 -45.21 -23.14 -1.35
N SER A 116 -44.04 -22.52 -1.18
CA SER A 116 -43.95 -21.10 -0.83
C SER A 116 -44.34 -20.16 -1.99
N GLU A 117 -44.25 -20.62 -3.24
CA GLU A 117 -44.74 -19.87 -4.41
C GLU A 117 -46.27 -19.94 -4.59
N GLN A 118 -46.95 -20.93 -4.01
CA GLN A 118 -48.41 -21.07 -4.13
C GLN A 118 -49.22 -20.43 -3.00
N LYS A 119 -48.57 -20.08 -1.88
CA LYS A 119 -49.25 -19.53 -0.69
C LYS A 119 -49.49 -18.01 -0.73
N SER A 120 -48.98 -17.29 -1.73
CA SER A 120 -49.11 -15.82 -1.79
C SER A 120 -50.47 -15.31 -2.27
N VAL A 121 -51.43 -16.18 -2.62
CA VAL A 121 -52.72 -15.76 -3.19
C VAL A 121 -53.91 -15.96 -2.24
N VAL A 122 -53.82 -16.80 -1.21
CA VAL A 122 -55.01 -17.22 -0.43
C VAL A 122 -55.02 -16.76 1.04
N GLU A 123 -53.90 -16.32 1.61
CA GLU A 123 -53.80 -15.95 3.04
C GLU A 123 -53.94 -14.44 3.32
N SER A 124 -54.54 -13.66 2.40
CA SER A 124 -54.70 -12.19 2.53
C SER A 124 -56.07 -11.69 3.00
N HIS A 125 -57.02 -12.58 3.36
CA HIS A 125 -58.42 -12.17 3.57
C HIS A 125 -58.99 -12.35 4.99
N ILE A 126 -58.17 -12.69 6.00
CA ILE A 126 -58.59 -12.49 7.40
C ILE A 126 -58.02 -11.15 7.84
N GLY A 127 -58.86 -10.12 7.76
CA GLY A 127 -58.50 -8.73 8.05
C GLY A 127 -57.98 -8.54 9.47
N ASN A 128 -56.65 -8.46 9.59
CA ASN A 128 -56.05 -7.54 10.55
C ASN A 128 -56.35 -6.13 10.05
N TYR A 129 -57.49 -5.60 10.46
CA TYR A 129 -57.71 -4.15 10.41
C TYR A 129 -56.85 -3.53 11.51
N GLU A 130 -55.52 -3.56 11.34
CA GLU A 130 -54.71 -2.49 11.92
C GLU A 130 -55.37 -1.21 11.39
N THR A 131 -56.02 -0.48 12.28
CA THR A 131 -56.64 0.79 11.91
C THR A 131 -55.56 1.61 11.20
N ALA A 132 -55.89 2.27 10.09
CA ALA A 132 -54.91 3.03 9.30
C ALA A 132 -54.07 3.98 10.18
N SER A 133 -54.63 4.42 11.32
CA SER A 133 -53.94 5.17 12.36
C SER A 133 -52.74 4.45 13.00
N GLU A 134 -52.81 3.15 13.28
CA GLU A 134 -51.71 2.39 13.91
C GLU A 134 -50.53 2.21 12.96
N VAL A 135 -50.81 1.88 11.69
CA VAL A 135 -49.79 1.80 10.64
C VAL A 135 -49.08 3.15 10.46
N VAL A 136 -49.85 4.26 10.47
CA VAL A 136 -49.28 5.62 10.40
C VAL A 136 -48.39 5.91 11.62
N LEU A 137 -48.79 5.52 12.84
CA LEU A 137 -47.98 5.74 14.05
C LEU A 137 -46.69 4.92 14.05
N GLN A 138 -46.75 3.63 13.67
CA GLN A 138 -45.56 2.79 13.60
C GLN A 138 -44.58 3.26 12.51
N THR A 139 -45.10 3.65 11.33
CA THR A 139 -44.27 4.15 10.23
C THR A 139 -43.64 5.50 10.55
N THR A 140 -44.38 6.42 11.18
CA THR A 140 -43.82 7.70 11.63
C THR A 140 -42.76 7.52 12.72
N ALA A 141 -42.98 6.64 13.70
CA ALA A 141 -41.97 6.33 14.72
C ALA A 141 -40.69 5.75 14.10
N LYS A 142 -40.83 4.81 13.15
CA LYS A 142 -39.68 4.24 12.43
C LYS A 142 -38.94 5.29 11.60
N LEU A 143 -39.67 6.21 10.96
CA LEU A 143 -39.07 7.32 10.19
C LEU A 143 -38.28 8.27 11.09
N LEU A 144 -38.81 8.60 12.28
CA LEU A 144 -38.09 9.42 13.27
C LEU A 144 -36.81 8.73 13.75
N GLU A 145 -36.86 7.43 14.03
CA GLU A 145 -35.68 6.65 14.43
C GLU A 145 -34.63 6.60 13.31
N MET A 146 -35.05 6.39 12.06
CA MET A 146 -34.14 6.44 10.92
C MET A 146 -33.50 7.82 10.75
N ASN A 147 -34.27 8.90 10.91
CA ASN A 147 -33.73 10.26 10.86
C ASN A 147 -32.70 10.51 11.96
N ARG A 148 -32.94 10.02 13.19
CA ARG A 148 -31.97 10.07 14.30
C ARG A 148 -30.66 9.39 13.91
N GLN A 149 -30.74 8.18 13.35
CA GLN A 149 -29.55 7.44 12.89
C GLN A 149 -28.81 8.17 11.77
N VAL A 150 -29.53 8.79 10.81
CA VAL A 150 -28.92 9.61 9.76
C VAL A 150 -28.18 10.81 10.35
N THR A 151 -28.74 11.49 11.35
CA THR A 151 -28.06 12.59 12.04
C THR A 151 -26.80 12.12 12.77
N GLU A 152 -26.84 10.98 13.46
CA GLU A 152 -25.67 10.42 14.15
C GLU A 152 -24.56 10.04 13.17
N LEU A 153 -24.91 9.39 12.06
CA LEU A 153 -23.95 9.05 11.01
C LEU A 153 -23.37 10.30 10.34
N THR A 154 -24.20 11.33 10.12
CA THR A 154 -23.74 12.62 9.57
C THR A 154 -22.70 13.25 10.50
N ASN A 155 -23.00 13.33 11.81
CA ASN A 155 -22.07 13.87 12.80
C ASN A 155 -20.76 13.06 12.85
N HIS A 156 -20.84 11.73 12.75
CA HIS A 156 -19.66 10.87 12.73
C HIS A 156 -18.81 11.09 11.47
N CYS A 157 -19.44 11.23 10.30
CA CYS A 157 -18.73 11.56 9.06
C CYS A 157 -18.01 12.90 9.18
N THR A 158 -18.67 13.94 9.68
CA THR A 158 -18.04 15.26 9.90
C THR A 158 -16.87 15.17 10.88
N TYR A 159 -16.98 14.36 11.94
CA TYR A 159 -15.86 14.11 12.86
C TYR A 159 -14.67 13.45 12.15
N LEU A 160 -14.91 12.41 11.36
CA LEU A 160 -13.85 11.72 10.61
C LEU A 160 -13.19 12.62 9.56
N GLU A 161 -13.96 13.47 8.89
CA GLU A 161 -13.43 14.49 7.96
C GLU A 161 -12.50 15.47 8.66
N ASN A 162 -12.90 15.97 9.84
CA ASN A 162 -12.07 16.86 10.65
C ASN A 162 -10.78 16.19 11.11
N GLU A 163 -10.85 14.93 11.54
CA GLU A 163 -9.69 14.15 11.97
C GLU A 163 -8.73 13.88 10.80
N ASN A 164 -9.26 13.55 9.61
CA ASN A 164 -8.46 13.39 8.40
C ASN A 164 -7.73 14.69 8.02
N ASN A 165 -8.43 15.84 8.10
CA ASN A 165 -7.84 17.15 7.87
C ASN A 165 -6.77 17.52 8.92
N ARG A 166 -6.91 17.05 10.16
CA ARG A 166 -5.89 17.19 11.21
C ARG A 166 -4.63 16.38 10.86
N LEU A 167 -4.80 15.11 10.48
CA LEU A 167 -3.68 14.23 10.12
C LEU A 167 -2.91 14.75 8.91
N LYS A 168 -3.59 15.28 7.88
CA LYS A 168 -2.94 15.90 6.72
C LYS A 168 -2.06 17.10 7.10
N ARG A 169 -2.52 17.95 8.04
CA ARG A 169 -1.74 19.08 8.54
C ARG A 169 -0.48 18.61 9.28
N LEU A 170 -0.62 17.65 10.19
CA LEU A 170 0.53 17.08 10.91
C LEU A 170 1.56 16.44 9.97
N GLN A 171 1.10 15.75 8.92
CA GLN A 171 1.98 15.18 7.89
C GLN A 171 2.76 16.28 7.14
N GLN A 172 2.09 17.40 6.80
CA GLN A 172 2.71 18.54 6.15
C GLN A 172 3.73 19.23 7.07
N GLU A 173 3.41 19.42 8.35
CA GLU A 173 4.33 20.02 9.32
C GLU A 173 5.59 19.15 9.53
N CYS A 174 5.41 17.83 9.61
CA CYS A 174 6.53 16.90 9.76
C CYS A 174 7.47 16.89 8.53
N SER A 175 6.89 16.94 7.32
CA SER A 175 7.69 17.00 6.09
C SER A 175 8.42 18.34 5.97
N GLN A 176 7.78 19.46 6.27
CA GLN A 176 8.39 20.78 6.29
C GLN A 176 9.52 20.89 7.31
N ALA A 177 9.34 20.38 8.53
CA ALA A 177 10.37 20.36 9.56
C ALA A 177 11.60 19.53 9.14
N THR A 178 11.37 18.42 8.45
CA THR A 178 12.46 17.56 7.94
C THR A 178 13.24 18.28 6.82
N VAL A 179 12.54 18.91 5.88
CA VAL A 179 13.15 19.71 4.80
C VAL A 179 13.95 20.89 5.38
N ALA A 180 13.41 21.59 6.38
CA ALA A 180 14.11 22.70 7.04
C ALA A 180 15.43 22.26 7.69
N LYS A 181 15.44 21.12 8.40
CA LYS A 181 16.65 20.55 9.00
C LYS A 181 17.70 20.14 7.95
N LEU A 182 17.26 19.59 6.81
CA LEU A 182 18.17 19.26 5.72
C LEU A 182 18.77 20.52 5.09
N ASN A 183 17.95 21.54 4.83
CA ASN A 183 18.41 22.82 4.29
C ASN A 183 19.43 23.50 5.21
N GLU A 184 19.22 23.46 6.54
CA GLU A 184 20.20 23.97 7.51
C GLU A 184 21.55 23.24 7.43
N LYS A 185 21.53 21.90 7.31
CA LYS A 185 22.75 21.09 7.12
C LYS A 185 23.46 21.43 5.82
N TYR A 186 22.72 21.58 4.72
CA TYR A 186 23.30 21.97 3.42
C TYR A 186 23.91 23.37 3.45
N ALA A 187 23.27 24.33 4.12
CA ALA A 187 23.80 25.68 4.27
C ALA A 187 25.15 25.66 5.02
N LYS A 188 25.26 24.94 6.14
CA LYS A 188 26.51 24.78 6.88
C LYS A 188 27.61 24.13 6.02
N ALA A 189 27.28 23.07 5.28
CA ALA A 189 28.24 22.40 4.41
C ALA A 189 28.73 23.33 3.27
N LEU A 190 27.87 24.21 2.73
CA LEU A 190 28.27 25.20 1.73
C LEU A 190 29.20 26.26 2.31
N GLU A 191 28.94 26.74 3.53
CA GLU A 191 29.84 27.66 4.24
C GLU A 191 31.22 27.03 4.47
N GLU A 192 31.27 25.77 4.90
CA GLU A 192 32.54 25.04 5.05
C GLU A 192 33.28 24.94 3.71
N ILE A 193 32.62 24.52 2.63
CA ILE A 193 33.24 24.43 1.29
C ILE A 193 33.80 25.80 0.85
N GLN A 194 33.07 26.89 1.12
CA GLN A 194 33.51 28.24 0.79
C GLN A 194 34.76 28.65 1.59
N GLN A 195 34.81 28.35 2.89
CA GLN A 195 35.99 28.59 3.74
C GLN A 195 37.21 27.80 3.25
N TRP A 196 37.02 26.54 2.86
CA TRP A 196 38.08 25.70 2.27
C TRP A 196 38.60 26.29 0.96
N LYS A 197 37.71 26.81 0.11
CA LYS A 197 38.08 27.47 -1.15
C LYS A 197 38.92 28.72 -0.90
N GLU A 198 38.48 29.60 0.01
CA GLU A 198 39.21 30.82 0.36
C GLU A 198 40.59 30.52 0.97
N SER A 199 40.67 29.49 1.82
CA SER A 199 41.93 29.02 2.38
C SER A 199 42.85 28.49 1.28
N SER A 200 42.33 27.68 0.35
CA SER A 200 43.08 27.17 -0.80
C SER A 200 43.61 28.29 -1.69
N GLU A 201 42.80 29.30 -1.99
CA GLU A 201 43.24 30.46 -2.77
C GLU A 201 44.32 31.26 -2.05
N SER A 202 44.21 31.43 -0.73
CA SER A 202 45.24 32.07 0.10
C SER A 202 46.57 31.33 0.02
N TYR A 203 46.56 30.00 0.18
CA TYR A 203 47.75 29.17 0.05
C TYR A 203 48.36 29.23 -1.35
N GLN A 204 47.54 29.24 -2.40
CA GLN A 204 48.01 29.40 -3.78
C GLN A 204 48.72 30.75 -3.99
N ARG A 205 48.18 31.84 -3.45
CA ARG A 205 48.81 33.17 -3.50
C ARG A 205 50.14 33.18 -2.75
N GLN A 206 50.20 32.58 -1.56
CA GLN A 206 51.43 32.48 -0.78
C GLN A 206 52.49 31.64 -1.51
N ALA A 207 52.10 30.51 -2.09
CA ALA A 207 53.00 29.67 -2.89
C ALA A 207 53.54 30.40 -4.11
N ALA A 208 52.69 31.14 -4.83
CA ALA A 208 53.12 31.96 -5.98
C ALA A 208 54.11 33.05 -5.58
N ARG A 209 53.89 33.70 -4.42
CA ARG A 209 54.82 34.69 -3.87
C ARG A 209 56.18 34.08 -3.53
N LEU A 210 56.20 32.98 -2.78
CA LEU A 210 57.44 32.28 -2.43
C LEU A 210 58.19 31.79 -3.67
N LYS A 211 57.46 31.33 -4.69
CA LYS A 211 58.05 30.95 -5.98
C LYS A 211 58.76 32.14 -6.65
N ALA A 212 58.14 33.32 -6.65
CA ALA A 212 58.75 34.53 -7.20
C ALA A 212 60.01 34.96 -6.41
N GLU A 213 59.97 34.92 -5.08
CA GLU A 213 61.12 35.22 -4.21
C GLU A 213 62.28 34.22 -4.43
N LEU A 214 61.96 32.94 -4.64
CA LEU A 214 62.95 31.90 -4.97
C LEU A 214 63.58 32.14 -6.35
N ASP A 215 62.77 32.58 -7.32
CA ASP A 215 63.24 32.83 -8.68
C ASP A 215 64.22 34.01 -8.76
N GLU A 216 64.10 34.98 -7.86
CA GLU A 216 65.01 36.13 -7.74
C GLU A 216 66.33 35.78 -7.01
N THR A 217 66.29 34.82 -6.07
CA THR A 217 67.41 34.57 -5.14
C THR A 217 68.36 33.44 -5.55
N LEU A 218 67.88 32.38 -6.21
CA LEU A 218 68.70 31.19 -6.47
C LEU A 218 69.41 31.19 -7.83
N GLY A 219 70.65 30.71 -7.86
CA GLY A 219 71.34 30.33 -9.09
C GLY A 219 70.74 29.06 -9.71
N ASN A 220 70.93 28.87 -11.03
CA ASN A 220 70.28 27.80 -11.81
C ASN A 220 70.43 26.38 -11.21
N GLN A 221 71.55 26.07 -10.57
CA GLN A 221 71.82 24.72 -10.05
C GLN A 221 71.01 24.37 -8.78
N GLU A 222 70.80 25.34 -7.89
CA GLU A 222 70.00 25.15 -6.68
C GLU A 222 68.51 25.10 -6.99
N LYS A 223 68.07 25.79 -8.06
CA LYS A 223 66.70 25.71 -8.57
C LYS A 223 66.32 24.30 -9.02
N GLU A 224 67.22 23.59 -9.71
CA GLU A 224 66.94 22.22 -10.19
C GLU A 224 66.72 21.22 -9.05
N GLU A 225 67.50 21.32 -7.97
CA GLU A 225 67.37 20.41 -6.83
C GLU A 225 66.07 20.68 -6.04
N LEU A 226 65.68 21.95 -5.89
CA LEU A 226 64.39 22.32 -5.30
C LEU A 226 63.20 21.84 -6.14
N VAL A 227 63.26 21.95 -7.47
CA VAL A 227 62.22 21.42 -8.36
C VAL A 227 62.06 19.91 -8.17
N ARG A 228 63.15 19.15 -8.01
CA ARG A 228 63.05 17.71 -7.71
C ARG A 228 62.36 17.41 -6.38
N GLN A 229 62.66 18.19 -5.34
CA GLN A 229 62.01 18.02 -4.03
C GLN A 229 60.52 18.36 -4.09
N ILE A 230 60.13 19.41 -4.83
CA ILE A 230 58.72 19.79 -5.03
C ILE A 230 57.97 18.70 -5.80
N LEU A 231 58.54 18.17 -6.89
CA LEU A 231 57.90 17.09 -7.65
C LEU A 231 57.71 15.83 -6.80
N LYS A 232 58.65 15.54 -5.89
CA LYS A 232 58.54 14.43 -4.95
C LYS A 232 57.38 14.65 -3.96
N THR A 233 57.25 15.84 -3.38
CA THR A 233 56.16 16.12 -2.44
C THR A 233 54.80 16.22 -3.12
N GLU A 234 54.72 16.73 -4.36
CA GLU A 234 53.49 16.70 -5.16
C GLU A 234 53.01 15.27 -5.44
N ALA A 235 53.94 14.34 -5.73
CA ALA A 235 53.60 12.94 -5.92
C ALA A 235 53.03 12.31 -4.64
N GLU A 236 53.62 12.62 -3.47
CA GLU A 236 53.12 12.17 -2.17
C GLU A 236 51.74 12.75 -1.85
N VAL A 237 51.49 14.03 -2.15
CA VAL A 237 50.17 14.67 -1.96
C VAL A 237 49.11 14.08 -2.88
N ASN A 238 49.45 13.77 -4.14
CA ASN A 238 48.51 13.16 -5.07
C ASN A 238 48.11 11.74 -4.63
N LEU A 239 49.06 10.97 -4.07
CA LEU A 239 48.77 9.67 -3.49
C LEU A 239 47.72 9.77 -2.36
N VAL A 240 47.87 10.75 -1.46
CA VAL A 240 46.90 10.99 -0.37
C VAL A 240 45.53 11.44 -0.91
N LYS A 241 45.49 12.25 -1.97
CA LYS A 241 44.23 12.65 -2.61
C LYS A 241 43.49 11.45 -3.21
N ASP A 242 44.21 10.53 -3.85
CA ASP A 242 43.63 9.33 -4.44
C ASP A 242 43.07 8.39 -3.36
N GLU A 243 43.78 8.24 -2.24
CA GLU A 243 43.29 7.51 -1.07
C GLU A 243 42.01 8.14 -0.51
N LEU A 244 41.97 9.47 -0.33
CA LEU A 244 40.77 10.17 0.13
C LEU A 244 39.60 10.08 -0.85
N GLY A 245 39.88 10.10 -2.16
CA GLY A 245 38.88 9.87 -3.21
C GLY A 245 38.26 8.47 -3.13
N TYR A 246 39.09 7.45 -2.86
CA TYR A 246 38.63 6.09 -2.62
C TYR A 246 37.71 5.99 -1.39
N PHE A 247 38.05 6.66 -0.28
CA PHE A 247 37.20 6.72 0.91
C PHE A 247 35.85 7.40 0.63
N ARG A 248 35.84 8.53 -0.10
CA ARG A 248 34.59 9.23 -0.44
C ARG A 248 33.62 8.35 -1.24
N ASN A 249 34.12 7.59 -2.21
CA ASN A 249 33.30 6.69 -3.04
C ASN A 249 32.79 5.47 -2.26
N LYS A 250 33.56 4.96 -1.29
CA LYS A 250 33.19 3.78 -0.52
C LYS A 250 32.14 4.05 0.56
N PHE A 251 32.11 5.28 1.10
CA PHE A 251 31.26 5.64 2.25
C PHE A 251 30.13 6.62 1.91
N GLY A 252 30.13 7.26 0.73
CA GLY A 252 29.13 8.26 0.33
C GLY A 252 27.86 7.75 -0.35
N SER A 253 27.64 6.42 -0.44
CA SER A 253 26.49 5.83 -1.15
C SER A 253 25.37 5.29 -0.24
N GLN A 254 25.28 5.76 1.01
CA GLN A 254 24.17 5.45 1.91
C GLN A 254 23.17 6.61 1.96
#